data_AF-A0A923LSQ2-F1
#
_entry.id   AF-A0A923LSQ2-F1
#
_cell.length_a   1.000
_cell.length_b   1.000
_cell.length_c   1.000
_cell.angle_alpha   90.00
_cell.angle_beta   90.00
_cell.angle_gamma   90.00
#
_symmetry.space_group_name_H-M   'P 1'
#
loop_
_entity.id
_entity.type
_entity.pdbx_description
1 polymer ?
#
loop_
_entity_poly.entity_id
_entity_poly.type
_entity_poly.pdbx_seq_one_letter_code
_entity_poly.pdbx_strand_id
1 'polypeptide(L)'
;MRKERSLWAGYAYGRRKTVIHHIFLPENLPACVELTDGDAPKYYIKRGDVLLNRTSETIDELACCSVALKDQAAVYGAYLKRLRPIKDDWVDPRYIATYFRSKIYQQEIERCSFVYTTRANINIHQLSMIRLYYRSMTWQHAIGETLSSVIRFNQEHQDMELGELINHFIWAFIDKFITYPILLFQKGRDE
;
A
#
# COMPACT_ATOMS: atom_id res chain seq x y z
N MET A 1 12.77 -11.12 -47.13
CA MET A 1 12.53 -11.62 -45.77
C MET A 1 11.91 -10.50 -44.95
N ARG A 2 10.61 -10.60 -44.67
CA ARG A 2 9.82 -9.64 -43.90
C ARG A 2 10.03 -10.02 -42.43
N LYS A 3 10.67 -9.18 -41.62
CA LYS A 3 10.69 -9.41 -40.15
C LYS A 3 9.25 -9.34 -39.68
N GLU A 4 8.70 -10.48 -39.29
CA GLU A 4 7.46 -10.54 -38.52
C GLU A 4 7.64 -9.66 -37.28
N ARG A 5 6.80 -8.63 -37.18
CA ARG A 5 6.63 -7.87 -35.95
C ARG A 5 6.06 -8.84 -34.92
N SER A 6 6.85 -9.17 -33.91
CA SER A 6 6.40 -9.89 -32.72
C SER A 6 5.29 -9.06 -32.07
N LEU A 7 4.07 -9.56 -32.21
CA LEU A 7 2.87 -9.10 -31.53
C LEU A 7 2.99 -9.49 -30.04
N TRP A 8 2.91 -8.49 -29.14
CA TRP A 8 2.68 -8.59 -27.69
C TRP A 8 3.82 -9.04 -26.77
N ALA A 9 4.41 -8.09 -26.02
CA ALA A 9 4.97 -8.35 -24.68
C ALA A 9 5.07 -7.03 -23.87
N GLY A 10 3.93 -6.40 -23.56
CA GLY A 10 3.90 -5.30 -22.60
C GLY A 10 3.93 -5.83 -21.15
N TYR A 11 4.54 -5.09 -20.23
CA TYR A 11 4.54 -5.42 -18.79
C TYR A 11 3.23 -5.02 -18.14
N ALA A 12 2.68 -5.87 -17.28
CA ALA A 12 1.52 -5.52 -16.45
C ALA A 12 1.80 -4.25 -15.61
N TYR A 13 0.81 -3.37 -15.48
CA TYR A 13 1.02 -1.97 -15.07
C TYR A 13 0.12 -1.53 -13.91
N GLY A 14 0.74 -1.16 -12.79
CA GLY A 14 0.04 -0.63 -11.61
C GLY A 14 -0.38 0.82 -11.80
N ARG A 15 -1.68 1.05 -12.07
CA ARG A 15 -2.26 2.40 -12.19
C ARG A 15 -2.54 3.01 -10.82
N ARG A 16 -2.54 4.35 -10.73
CA ARG A 16 -2.95 5.09 -9.51
C ARG A 16 -4.30 4.61 -8.97
N LYS A 17 -5.32 4.48 -9.83
CA LYS A 17 -6.66 4.02 -9.43
C LYS A 17 -6.63 2.61 -8.80
N THR A 18 -5.79 1.71 -9.32
CA THR A 18 -5.64 0.38 -8.72
C THR A 18 -5.03 0.48 -7.32
N VAL A 19 -3.96 1.26 -7.16
CA VAL A 19 -3.26 1.41 -5.87
C VAL A 19 -4.12 2.07 -4.80
N ILE A 20 -4.87 3.13 -5.13
CA ILE A 20 -5.65 3.86 -4.11
C ILE A 20 -6.78 3.01 -3.51
N HIS A 21 -7.39 2.11 -4.30
CA HIS A 21 -8.57 1.36 -3.90
C HIS A 21 -8.29 -0.05 -3.34
N HIS A 22 -7.05 -0.55 -3.40
CA HIS A 22 -6.74 -1.90 -2.94
C HIS A 22 -5.69 -1.90 -1.82
N ILE A 23 -6.01 -2.54 -0.69
CA ILE A 23 -5.07 -2.77 0.41
C ILE A 23 -3.88 -3.61 -0.08
N PHE A 24 -4.19 -4.72 -0.74
CA PHE A 24 -3.21 -5.58 -1.39
C PHE A 24 -3.19 -5.31 -2.89
N LEU A 25 -2.00 -5.26 -3.48
CA LEU A 25 -1.87 -5.07 -4.90
C LEU A 25 -2.45 -6.30 -5.63
N PRO A 26 -3.44 -6.13 -6.53
CA PRO A 26 -4.01 -7.24 -7.27
C PRO A 26 -2.93 -7.97 -8.09
N GLU A 27 -3.07 -9.28 -8.21
CA GLU A 27 -2.14 -10.09 -9.00
C GLU A 27 -2.30 -9.85 -10.49
N ASN A 28 -3.53 -9.59 -10.92
CA ASN A 28 -3.87 -9.28 -12.30
C ASN A 28 -4.07 -7.77 -12.43
N LEU A 29 -3.07 -7.09 -13.00
CA LEU A 29 -3.17 -5.66 -13.28
C LEU A 29 -3.82 -5.46 -14.66
N PRO A 30 -4.85 -4.62 -14.78
CA PRO A 30 -5.69 -4.53 -15.98
C PRO A 30 -5.04 -3.75 -17.14
N ALA A 31 -3.79 -3.32 -17.00
CA ALA A 31 -3.12 -2.46 -17.95
C ALA A 31 -1.74 -3.01 -18.28
N CYS A 32 -1.26 -2.75 -19.49
CA CYS A 32 0.10 -3.09 -19.92
C CYS A 32 0.84 -1.83 -20.39
N VAL A 33 2.17 -1.85 -20.31
CA VAL A 33 3.04 -0.78 -20.80
C VAL A 33 4.26 -1.36 -21.51
N GLU A 34 4.72 -0.69 -22.57
CA GLU A 34 6.00 -1.00 -23.21
C GLU A 34 7.11 -0.20 -22.55
N LEU A 35 8.22 -0.86 -22.23
CA LEU A 35 9.43 -0.25 -21.70
C LEU A 35 10.60 -0.64 -22.61
N THR A 36 11.60 0.23 -22.70
CA THR A 36 12.91 -0.11 -23.24
C THR A 36 13.54 -1.22 -22.38
N ASP A 37 14.10 -2.25 -23.02
CA ASP A 37 14.57 -3.50 -22.36
C ASP A 37 15.52 -3.27 -21.17
N GLY A 38 16.24 -2.14 -21.13
CA GLY A 38 17.16 -1.78 -20.04
C GLY A 38 16.52 -1.23 -18.76
N ASP A 39 15.31 -0.66 -18.83
CA ASP A 39 14.71 0.09 -17.72
C ASP A 39 13.76 -0.74 -16.86
N ALA A 40 13.16 -1.79 -17.43
CA ALA A 40 12.13 -2.60 -16.76
C ALA A 40 12.55 -3.15 -15.37
N PRO A 41 13.78 -3.66 -15.17
CA PRO A 41 14.20 -4.20 -13.87
C PRO A 41 14.11 -3.22 -12.71
N LYS A 42 14.29 -1.92 -12.98
CA LYS A 42 14.20 -0.85 -11.96
C LYS A 42 12.78 -0.73 -11.40
N TYR A 43 11.78 -0.98 -12.25
CA TYR A 43 10.36 -0.80 -11.95
C TYR A 43 9.66 -2.09 -11.51
N TYR A 44 10.33 -3.24 -11.51
CA TYR A 44 9.74 -4.49 -11.06
C TYR A 44 9.23 -4.41 -9.63
N ILE A 45 8.01 -4.94 -9.50
CA ILE A 45 7.29 -5.05 -8.24
C ILE A 45 7.67 -6.38 -7.59
N LYS A 46 8.18 -6.28 -6.37
CA LYS A 46 8.59 -7.41 -5.53
C LYS A 46 7.67 -7.54 -4.33
N ARG A 47 7.64 -8.72 -3.72
CA ARG A 47 7.00 -8.96 -2.44
C ARG A 47 7.49 -7.93 -1.41
N GLY A 48 6.56 -7.36 -0.66
CA GLY A 48 6.83 -6.34 0.35
C GLY A 48 6.91 -4.92 -0.21
N ASP A 49 6.87 -4.73 -1.53
CA ASP A 49 6.78 -3.38 -2.10
C ASP A 49 5.48 -2.70 -1.70
N VAL A 50 5.60 -1.45 -1.27
CA VAL A 50 4.50 -0.54 -1.00
C VAL A 50 4.44 0.47 -2.13
N LEU A 51 3.36 0.43 -2.91
CA LEU A 51 3.06 1.45 -3.91
C LEU A 51 2.17 2.52 -3.27
N LEU A 52 2.52 3.79 -3.43
CA LEU A 52 1.74 4.91 -2.92
C LEU A 52 1.50 6.00 -3.96
N ASN A 53 0.37 6.70 -3.89
CA ASN A 53 0.13 7.88 -4.71
C ASN A 53 0.79 9.13 -4.11
N ARG A 54 1.44 9.92 -4.97
CA ARG A 54 2.15 11.13 -4.56
C ARG A 54 1.25 12.35 -4.38
N THR A 55 0.14 12.39 -5.09
CA THR A 55 -0.75 13.56 -5.18
C THR A 55 -2.20 13.14 -5.07
N SER A 56 -3.02 14.04 -4.53
CA SER A 56 -4.46 13.91 -4.50
C SER A 56 -5.14 15.28 -4.49
N GLU A 57 -6.44 15.30 -4.79
CA GLU A 57 -7.27 16.51 -4.64
C GLU A 57 -7.55 16.79 -3.15
N THR A 58 -7.69 15.74 -2.33
CA THR A 58 -7.92 15.82 -0.88
C THR A 58 -6.76 15.23 -0.09
N ILE A 59 -6.56 15.67 1.16
CA ILE A 59 -5.53 15.08 2.03
C ILE A 59 -5.88 13.65 2.45
N ASP A 60 -7.17 13.32 2.59
CA ASP A 60 -7.66 11.98 2.95
C ASP A 60 -7.30 10.90 1.92
N GLU A 61 -7.20 11.30 0.65
CA GLU A 61 -6.81 10.40 -0.44
C GLU A 61 -5.30 10.52 -0.79
N LEU A 62 -4.52 11.30 -0.03
CA LEU A 62 -3.07 11.41 -0.22
C LEU A 62 -2.36 10.18 0.35
N ALA A 63 -1.29 9.73 -0.33
CA ALA A 63 -0.43 8.65 0.16
C ALA A 63 -1.16 7.35 0.54
N CYS A 64 -2.27 7.06 -0.15
CA CYS A 64 -2.90 5.75 -0.12
C CYS A 64 -1.93 4.69 -0.64
N CYS A 65 -1.80 3.61 0.12
CA CYS A 65 -0.86 2.54 -0.15
C CYS A 65 -1.54 1.25 -0.61
N SER A 66 -0.83 0.52 -1.47
CA SER A 66 -1.14 -0.86 -1.85
C SER A 66 0.12 -1.70 -1.76
N VAL A 67 0.03 -2.88 -1.14
CA VAL A 67 1.21 -3.72 -0.84
C VAL A 67 1.22 -4.98 -1.68
N ALA A 68 2.36 -5.27 -2.30
CA ALA A 68 2.56 -6.51 -3.05
C ALA A 68 2.86 -7.68 -2.10
N LEU A 69 2.00 -8.70 -2.09
CA LEU A 69 2.20 -9.90 -1.27
C LEU A 69 3.12 -10.96 -1.91
N LYS A 70 3.46 -10.77 -3.18
CA LYS A 70 4.36 -11.64 -3.95
C LYS A 70 5.12 -10.84 -5.00
N ASP A 71 6.18 -11.44 -5.54
CA ASP A 71 6.84 -10.91 -6.74
C ASP A 71 5.87 -10.94 -7.92
N GLN A 72 5.85 -9.85 -8.69
CA GLN A 72 4.97 -9.73 -9.85
C GLN A 72 5.81 -9.44 -11.09
N ALA A 73 5.45 -10.08 -12.22
CA ALA A 73 5.96 -9.73 -13.55
C ALA A 73 5.30 -8.42 -14.06
N ALA A 74 5.40 -7.37 -13.25
CA ALA A 74 4.70 -6.12 -13.40
C ALA A 74 5.58 -4.94 -12.99
N VAL A 75 5.25 -3.78 -13.55
CA VAL A 75 5.90 -2.49 -13.27
C VAL A 75 4.90 -1.48 -12.74
N TYR A 76 5.38 -0.53 -11.94
CA TYR A 76 4.54 0.56 -11.41
C TYR A 76 4.71 1.86 -12.20
N GLY A 77 3.66 2.68 -12.24
CA GLY A 77 3.65 3.94 -12.97
C GLY A 77 4.47 5.08 -12.37
N ALA A 78 4.87 6.03 -13.21
CA ALA A 78 5.67 7.20 -12.83
C ALA A 78 5.01 8.09 -11.76
N TYR A 79 3.68 8.07 -11.67
CA TYR A 79 2.88 8.81 -10.68
C TYR A 79 2.84 8.15 -9.29
N LEU A 80 3.35 6.94 -9.17
CA LEU A 80 3.47 6.21 -7.92
C LEU A 80 4.88 6.35 -7.35
N LYS A 81 4.98 6.15 -6.04
CA LYS A 81 6.25 5.84 -5.38
C LYS A 81 6.24 4.43 -4.86
N ARG A 82 7.42 3.83 -4.87
CA ARG A 82 7.69 2.52 -4.31
C ARG A 82 8.54 2.72 -3.05
N LEU A 83 8.04 2.23 -1.93
CA LEU A 83 8.84 1.97 -0.74
C LEU A 83 9.13 0.47 -0.71
N ARG A 84 10.39 0.10 -0.51
CA ARG A 84 10.83 -1.29 -0.38
C ARG A 84 11.52 -1.44 0.97
N PRO A 85 11.12 -2.39 1.82
CA PRO A 85 11.86 -2.71 3.04
C PRO A 85 13.33 -2.99 2.71
N ILE A 86 14.23 -2.48 3.55
CA ILE A 86 15.68 -2.75 3.40
C ILE A 86 15.99 -4.19 3.82
N LYS A 87 15.22 -4.71 4.79
CA LYS A 87 15.30 -6.09 5.27
C LYS A 87 13.90 -6.70 5.30
N ASP A 88 13.78 -7.95 4.83
CA ASP A 88 12.50 -8.64 4.67
C ASP A 88 11.86 -9.05 6.01
N ASP A 89 12.62 -9.05 7.10
CA ASP A 89 12.22 -9.49 8.44
C ASP A 89 11.78 -8.35 9.37
N TRP A 90 11.80 -7.10 8.91
CA TRP A 90 11.38 -5.95 9.71
C TRP A 90 9.87 -5.79 9.77
N VAL A 91 9.20 -6.14 8.67
CA VAL A 91 7.79 -5.83 8.48
C VAL A 91 7.11 -6.95 7.71
N ASP A 92 6.02 -7.50 8.26
CA ASP A 92 5.14 -8.41 7.52
C ASP A 92 4.33 -7.60 6.46
N PRO A 93 4.39 -7.97 5.16
CA PRO A 93 3.65 -7.28 4.10
C PRO A 93 2.12 -7.23 4.33
N ARG A 94 1.55 -8.25 4.97
CA ARG A 94 0.11 -8.31 5.29
C ARG A 94 -0.23 -7.32 6.39
N TYR A 95 0.61 -7.28 7.43
CA TYR A 95 0.46 -6.33 8.52
C TYR A 95 0.55 -4.89 8.01
N ILE A 96 1.62 -4.54 7.28
CA ILE A 96 1.85 -3.15 6.88
C ILE A 96 0.79 -2.63 5.90
N ALA A 97 0.22 -3.50 5.08
CA ALA A 97 -0.91 -3.14 4.22
C ALA A 97 -2.10 -2.63 5.04
N THR A 98 -2.39 -3.28 6.16
CA THR A 98 -3.47 -2.87 7.09
C THR A 98 -3.07 -1.69 7.96
N TYR A 99 -1.79 -1.58 8.34
CA TYR A 99 -1.26 -0.40 9.03
C TYR A 99 -1.47 0.88 8.21
N PHE A 100 -1.29 0.85 6.89
CA PHE A 100 -1.55 2.02 6.04
C PHE A 100 -3.03 2.42 5.95
N ARG A 101 -3.95 1.65 6.52
CA ARG A 101 -5.36 2.01 6.70
C ARG A 101 -5.68 2.51 8.10
N SER A 102 -4.70 2.55 8.99
CA SER A 102 -4.88 3.04 10.36
C SER A 102 -4.92 4.57 10.44
N LYS A 103 -5.63 5.08 11.45
CA LYS A 103 -5.64 6.52 11.76
C LYS A 103 -4.26 7.04 12.15
N ILE A 104 -3.41 6.20 12.75
CA ILE A 104 -2.06 6.62 13.14
C ILE A 104 -1.17 6.90 11.92
N TYR A 105 -1.34 6.14 10.83
CA TYR A 105 -0.67 6.44 9.57
C TYR A 105 -1.19 7.75 8.95
N GLN A 106 -2.52 7.95 8.95
CA GLN A 106 -3.12 9.19 8.44
C GLN A 106 -2.60 10.42 9.20
N GLN A 107 -2.47 10.35 10.53
CA GLN A 107 -1.87 11.40 11.34
C GLN A 107 -0.41 11.70 10.96
N GLU A 108 0.38 10.69 10.63
CA GLU A 108 1.76 10.90 10.13
C GLU A 108 1.78 11.57 8.75
N ILE A 109 0.82 11.27 7.88
CA ILE A 109 0.67 11.96 6.59
C ILE A 109 0.30 13.43 6.80
N GLU A 110 -0.71 13.72 7.64
CA GLU A 110 -1.10 15.08 7.98
C GLU A 110 0.04 15.88 8.61
N ARG A 111 0.84 15.25 9.49
CA ARG A 111 2.01 15.86 10.12
C ARG A 111 3.10 16.24 9.11
N CYS A 112 3.29 15.44 8.06
CA CYS A 112 4.37 15.63 7.09
C CYS A 112 3.94 16.40 5.83
N SER A 113 2.65 16.40 5.53
CA SER A 113 2.08 17.01 4.32
C SER A 113 1.51 18.38 4.63
N PHE A 114 2.18 19.41 4.13
CA PHE A 114 1.67 20.77 4.16
C PHE A 114 0.91 21.07 2.86
N VAL A 115 -0.34 21.54 2.98
CA VAL A 115 -1.14 21.98 1.82
C VAL A 115 -0.82 23.44 1.55
N TYR A 116 0.09 23.69 0.60
CA TYR A 116 0.41 25.06 0.14
C TYR A 116 -0.26 25.41 -1.21
N THR A 117 -1.04 24.49 -1.80
CA THR A 117 -1.64 24.64 -3.14
C THR A 117 -3.04 24.02 -3.21
N THR A 118 -3.72 24.13 -4.36
CA THR A 118 -5.04 23.52 -4.61
C THR A 118 -5.05 21.99 -4.56
N ARG A 119 -3.88 21.32 -4.62
CA ARG A 119 -3.73 19.87 -4.52
C ARG A 119 -2.80 19.48 -3.38
N ALA A 120 -3.12 18.35 -2.74
CA ALA A 120 -2.24 17.73 -1.76
C ALA A 120 -1.11 16.95 -2.46
N ASN A 121 0.13 17.05 -1.96
CA ASN A 121 1.31 16.41 -2.54
C ASN A 121 2.29 16.00 -1.44
N ILE A 122 2.94 14.85 -1.62
CA ILE A 122 4.05 14.40 -0.79
C ILE A 122 5.34 14.22 -1.60
N ASN A 123 6.36 15.03 -1.31
CA ASN A 123 7.67 14.92 -1.94
C ASN A 123 8.57 13.88 -1.22
N ILE A 124 9.77 13.62 -1.77
CA ILE A 124 10.68 12.60 -1.21
C ILE A 124 11.15 12.96 0.21
N HIS A 125 11.41 14.25 0.47
CA HIS A 125 11.79 14.72 1.79
C HIS A 125 10.66 14.48 2.80
N GLN A 126 9.42 14.83 2.46
CA GLN A 126 8.25 14.58 3.30
C GLN A 126 8.01 13.08 3.53
N LEU A 127 8.15 12.25 2.49
CA LEU A 127 8.07 10.78 2.65
C LEU A 127 9.10 10.26 3.66
N SER A 128 10.32 10.80 3.65
CA SER A 128 11.37 10.40 4.60
C SER A 128 11.10 10.80 6.05
N MET A 129 10.19 11.75 6.28
CA MET A 129 9.80 12.17 7.62
C MET A 129 8.71 11.29 8.23
N ILE A 130 8.00 10.47 7.44
CA ILE A 130 6.92 9.59 7.92
C ILE A 130 7.53 8.56 8.88
N ARG A 131 7.00 8.52 10.10
CA ARG A 131 7.37 7.50 11.08
C ARG A 131 6.41 6.31 10.96
N LEU A 132 6.97 5.11 10.95
CA LEU A 132 6.20 3.88 11.00
C LEU A 132 6.33 3.28 12.39
N TYR A 133 5.20 2.91 12.99
CA TYR A 133 5.16 2.29 14.31
C TYR A 133 4.58 0.89 14.16
N TYR A 134 5.29 -0.11 14.68
CA TYR A 134 4.86 -1.49 14.59
C TYR A 134 5.38 -2.31 15.76
N ARG A 135 4.73 -3.44 16.00
CA ARG A 135 5.05 -4.36 17.09
C ARG A 135 6.07 -5.41 16.63
N SER A 136 6.48 -6.29 17.54
CA SER A 136 7.32 -7.45 17.21
C SER A 136 6.72 -8.30 16.10
N MET A 137 7.56 -9.01 15.35
CA MET A 137 7.12 -9.84 14.22
C MET A 137 6.02 -10.86 14.56
N THR A 138 6.02 -11.45 15.76
CA THR A 138 4.94 -12.34 16.20
C THR A 138 3.56 -11.67 16.17
N TRP A 139 3.47 -10.42 16.62
CA TRP A 139 2.23 -9.64 16.58
C TRP A 139 1.87 -9.24 15.15
N GLN A 140 2.86 -8.85 14.35
CA GLN A 140 2.64 -8.52 12.94
C GLN A 140 2.08 -9.72 12.16
N HIS A 141 2.64 -10.92 12.36
CA HIS A 141 2.14 -12.15 11.75
C HIS A 141 0.70 -12.44 12.18
N ALA A 142 0.41 -12.43 13.49
CA ALA A 142 -0.94 -12.75 13.99
C ALA A 142 -2.02 -11.78 13.47
N ILE A 143 -1.72 -10.47 13.47
CA ILE A 143 -2.64 -9.43 12.97
C ILE A 143 -2.75 -9.51 11.44
N GLY A 144 -1.61 -9.60 10.76
CA GLY A 144 -1.52 -9.62 9.31
C GLY A 144 -2.23 -10.82 8.70
N GLU A 145 -2.02 -12.03 9.23
CA GLU A 145 -2.71 -13.24 8.78
C GLU A 145 -4.23 -13.10 8.95
N THR A 146 -4.67 -12.75 10.16
CA THR A 146 -6.10 -12.58 10.49
C THR A 146 -6.79 -11.62 9.53
N LEU A 147 -6.28 -10.39 9.38
CA LEU A 147 -6.89 -9.40 8.51
C LEU A 147 -6.76 -9.77 7.03
N SER A 148 -5.64 -10.35 6.60
CA SER A 148 -5.49 -10.78 5.21
C SER A 148 -6.49 -11.88 4.83
N SER A 149 -6.79 -12.80 5.75
CA SER A 149 -7.80 -13.84 5.55
C SER A 149 -9.19 -13.23 5.38
N VAL A 150 -9.57 -12.30 6.28
CA VAL A 150 -10.88 -11.64 6.25
C VAL A 150 -11.04 -10.76 5.01
N ILE A 151 -10.01 -9.98 4.65
CA ILE A 151 -10.03 -9.12 3.45
C ILE A 151 -10.17 -9.96 2.18
N ARG A 152 -9.40 -11.05 2.06
CA ARG A 152 -9.48 -11.95 0.90
C ARG A 152 -10.85 -12.61 0.80
N PHE A 153 -11.39 -13.10 1.92
CA PHE A 153 -12.75 -13.64 1.94
C PHE A 153 -13.77 -12.64 1.40
N ASN A 154 -13.68 -11.37 1.84
CA ASN A 154 -14.56 -10.29 1.36
C ASN A 154 -14.37 -9.96 -0.13
N GLN A 155 -13.17 -10.14 -0.67
CA GLN A 155 -12.89 -9.91 -2.10
C GLN A 155 -13.42 -11.05 -2.99
N GLU A 156 -13.39 -12.28 -2.48
CA GLU A 156 -13.87 -13.48 -3.19
C GLU A 156 -15.40 -13.58 -3.19
N HIS A 157 -16.06 -13.01 -2.17
CA HIS A 157 -17.51 -13.09 -2.00
C HIS A 157 -18.13 -11.70 -2.13
N GLN A 158 -18.87 -11.47 -3.21
CA GLN A 158 -19.49 -10.17 -3.53
C GLN A 158 -20.88 -9.99 -2.89
N ASP A 159 -21.05 -10.46 -1.65
CA ASP A 159 -22.24 -10.16 -0.86
C ASP A 159 -22.12 -8.76 -0.27
N MET A 160 -23.00 -7.85 -0.70
CA MET A 160 -22.92 -6.44 -0.33
C MET A 160 -23.16 -6.20 1.15
N GLU A 161 -24.19 -6.83 1.74
CA GLU A 161 -24.56 -6.63 3.16
C GLU A 161 -23.49 -7.24 4.08
N LEU A 162 -23.05 -8.46 3.78
CA LEU A 162 -21.97 -9.10 4.52
C LEU A 162 -20.66 -8.30 4.38
N GLY A 163 -20.39 -7.76 3.19
CA GLY A 163 -19.19 -6.99 2.93
C GLY A 163 -19.12 -5.69 3.72
N GLU A 164 -20.24 -5.02 3.95
CA GLU A 164 -20.33 -3.84 4.83
C GLU A 164 -20.00 -4.20 6.28
N LEU A 165 -20.55 -5.32 6.79
CA LEU A 165 -20.26 -5.81 8.14
C LEU A 165 -18.78 -6.22 8.30
N ILE A 166 -18.21 -6.90 7.31
CA ILE A 166 -16.79 -7.27 7.31
C ILE A 166 -15.91 -6.03 7.31
N ASN A 167 -16.23 -5.01 6.48
CA ASN A 167 -15.49 -3.77 6.47
C ASN A 167 -15.56 -3.08 7.83
N HIS A 168 -16.74 -3.02 8.46
CA HIS A 168 -16.88 -2.50 9.82
C HIS A 168 -16.00 -3.24 10.83
N PHE A 169 -15.97 -4.58 10.77
CA PHE A 169 -15.09 -5.40 11.61
C PHE A 169 -13.60 -5.08 11.37
N ILE A 170 -13.17 -4.98 10.11
CA ILE A 170 -11.78 -4.65 9.76
C ILE A 170 -11.38 -3.30 10.37
N TRP A 171 -12.24 -2.27 10.22
CA TRP A 171 -11.99 -0.95 10.79
C TRP A 171 -11.87 -0.96 12.31
N ALA A 172 -12.81 -1.65 12.99
CA ALA A 172 -12.77 -1.80 14.44
C ALA A 172 -11.52 -2.55 14.90
N PHE A 173 -11.12 -3.59 14.16
CA PHE A 173 -9.93 -4.38 14.46
C PHE A 173 -8.66 -3.53 14.32
N ILE A 174 -8.49 -2.80 13.23
CA ILE A 174 -7.35 -1.91 13.01
C ILE A 174 -7.28 -0.85 14.12
N ASP A 175 -8.40 -0.26 14.50
CA ASP A 175 -8.46 0.73 15.56
C ASP A 175 -7.99 0.17 16.91
N LYS A 176 -8.43 -1.04 17.28
CA LYS A 176 -8.16 -1.65 18.59
C LYS A 176 -6.81 -2.34 18.70
N PHE A 177 -6.32 -2.95 17.62
CA PHE A 177 -5.11 -3.79 17.64
C PHE A 177 -3.89 -3.13 16.96
N ILE A 178 -4.09 -2.07 16.20
CA ILE A 178 -3.00 -1.30 15.58
C ILE A 178 -2.96 0.12 16.16
N THR A 179 -4.01 0.92 15.94
CA THR A 179 -4.01 2.35 16.30
C THR A 179 -3.88 2.58 17.81
N TYR A 180 -4.77 2.00 18.61
CA TYR A 180 -4.82 2.25 20.05
C TYR A 180 -3.53 1.85 20.80
N PRO A 181 -2.93 0.65 20.59
CA PRO A 181 -1.69 0.27 21.25
C PRO A 181 -0.51 1.21 20.92
N ILE A 182 -0.46 1.73 19.69
CA ILE A 182 0.59 2.66 19.28
C ILE A 182 0.40 4.03 19.94
N LEU A 183 -0.84 4.53 20.00
CA LEU A 183 -1.16 5.78 20.69
C LEU A 183 -0.81 5.73 22.19
N LEU A 184 -1.11 4.60 22.87
CA LEU A 184 -0.70 4.40 24.26
C LEU A 184 0.83 4.47 24.42
N PHE A 185 1.56 3.83 23.51
CA PHE A 185 3.03 3.84 23.53
C PHE A 185 3.63 5.23 23.23
N GLN A 186 2.95 6.07 22.47
CA GLN A 186 3.38 7.46 22.25
C GLN A 186 3.14 8.32 23.48
N LYS A 187 1.95 8.24 24.11
CA LYS A 187 1.63 9.02 25.32
C LYS A 187 2.60 8.74 26.48
N GLY A 188 2.94 7.47 26.71
CA GLY A 188 3.89 7.10 27.75
C GLY A 188 5.36 7.49 27.49
N ARG A 189 5.66 8.17 26.37
CA ARG A 189 6.99 8.76 26.09
C ARG A 189 7.02 10.28 26.26
N ASP A 190 5.84 10.91 26.36
CA ASP A 190 5.69 12.35 26.56
C ASP A 190 5.42 12.71 28.05
N GLU A 191 5.33 11.69 28.92
CA GLU A 191 5.30 11.76 30.40
C GLU A 191 6.69 11.43 30.99
#